data_AF-A0A414J363-F1
#
_entry.id   AF-A0A414J363-F1
#
_cell.length_a   1.000
_cell.length_b   1.000
_cell.length_c   1.000
_cell.angle_alpha   90.00
_cell.angle_beta   90.00
_cell.angle_gamma   90.00
#
_symmetry.space_group_name_H-M   'P 1'
#
loop_
_entity.id
_entity.type
_entity.pdbx_description
1 polymer ?
#
loop_
_entity_poly.entity_id
_entity_poly.type
_entity_poly.pdbx_seq_one_letter_code
_entity_poly.pdbx_strand_id
1 'polypeptide(L)'
;MDANSVLIAALTTYSLNLGDYKVNITVTNNAISKCKDYLLHNPVTTDWMKRNWSIMSPAVSGYRKYLVGEIHHARNTENNEVLAKLRAEYDILAPYIDLFKKFPNFIQ
;
A
#
# COMPACT_ATOMS: atom_id res chain seq x y z
N MET A 1 -0.14 14.82 2.70
CA MET A 1 0.41 13.52 3.11
C MET A 1 1.38 13.07 2.04
N ASP A 2 2.55 12.56 2.40
CA ASP A 2 3.57 12.10 1.47
C ASP A 2 3.41 10.60 1.14
N ALA A 3 4.15 10.11 0.14
CA ALA A 3 4.02 8.73 -0.32
C ALA A 3 4.45 7.69 0.72
N ASN A 4 5.50 7.96 1.52
CA ASN A 4 5.96 7.00 2.53
C ASN A 4 4.90 6.79 3.61
N SER A 5 4.27 7.87 4.07
CA SER A 5 3.16 7.80 5.03
C SER A 5 2.01 6.90 4.52
N VAL A 6 1.61 7.05 3.24
CA VAL A 6 0.54 6.23 2.65
C VAL A 6 0.96 4.77 2.50
N LEU A 7 2.21 4.51 2.11
CA LEU A 7 2.74 3.15 2.02
C LEU A 7 2.82 2.46 3.38
N ILE A 8 3.16 3.20 4.44
CA ILE A 8 3.14 2.70 5.83
C ILE A 8 1.70 2.38 6.27
N ALA A 9 0.72 3.21 5.89
CA ALA A 9 -0.70 2.92 6.15
C ALA A 9 -1.13 1.62 5.46
N ALA A 10 -0.79 1.46 4.17
CA ALA A 10 -1.08 0.23 3.43
C ALA A 10 -0.44 -1.02 4.08
N LEU A 11 0.81 -0.94 4.50
CA LEU A 11 1.51 -2.01 5.21
C LEU A 11 0.88 -2.32 6.57
N THR A 12 0.39 -1.31 7.27
CA THR A 12 -0.29 -1.48 8.57
C THR A 12 -1.64 -2.17 8.39
N THR A 13 -2.45 -1.72 7.44
CA THR A 13 -3.71 -2.41 7.08
C THR A 13 -3.44 -3.84 6.62
N TYR A 14 -2.38 -4.08 5.84
CA TYR A 14 -2.04 -5.42 5.39
C TYR A 14 -1.68 -6.35 6.56
N SER A 15 -0.85 -5.87 7.51
CA SER A 15 -0.47 -6.61 8.72
C SER A 15 -1.68 -7.03 9.56
N LEU A 16 -2.69 -6.16 9.69
CA LEU A 16 -3.92 -6.45 10.42
C LEU A 16 -4.78 -7.56 9.78
N ASN A 17 -4.66 -7.75 8.47
CA ASN A 17 -5.51 -8.67 7.71
C ASN A 17 -4.75 -9.89 7.17
N LEU A 18 -3.55 -10.21 7.67
CA LEU A 18 -2.73 -11.31 7.13
C LEU A 18 -3.41 -12.69 7.19
N GLY A 19 -4.33 -12.89 8.12
CA GLY A 19 -5.12 -14.13 8.23
C GLY A 19 -5.87 -14.47 6.93
N ASP A 20 -6.23 -13.47 6.15
CA ASP A 20 -6.99 -13.64 4.90
C ASP A 20 -6.11 -14.12 3.73
N TYR A 21 -4.78 -14.03 3.84
CA TYR A 21 -3.86 -14.23 2.72
C TYR A 21 -3.16 -15.59 2.70
N LYS A 22 -3.48 -16.50 3.63
CA LYS A 22 -2.84 -17.84 3.76
C LYS A 22 -1.30 -17.77 3.74
N VAL A 23 -0.72 -16.76 4.37
CA VAL A 23 0.74 -16.55 4.46
C VAL A 23 1.29 -17.01 5.80
N ASN A 24 2.62 -17.17 5.90
CA ASN A 24 3.29 -17.29 7.19
C ASN A 24 3.25 -15.94 7.91
N ILE A 25 2.36 -15.81 8.92
CA ILE A 25 2.09 -14.56 9.62
C ILE A 25 3.36 -13.96 10.23
N THR A 26 4.16 -14.77 10.94
CA THR A 26 5.37 -14.30 11.63
C THR A 26 6.41 -13.79 10.65
N VAL A 27 6.71 -14.55 9.59
CA VAL A 27 7.69 -14.16 8.57
C VAL A 27 7.23 -12.90 7.84
N THR A 28 5.94 -12.83 7.51
CA THR A 28 5.37 -11.69 6.77
C THR A 28 5.37 -10.43 7.62
N ASN A 29 4.97 -10.50 8.89
CA ASN A 29 5.04 -9.36 9.81
C ASN A 29 6.47 -8.85 9.99
N ASN A 30 7.46 -9.74 10.09
CA ASN A 30 8.86 -9.32 10.17
C ASN A 30 9.30 -8.57 8.90
N ALA A 31 8.87 -9.03 7.71
CA ALA A 31 9.16 -8.35 6.46
C ALA A 31 8.45 -6.99 6.35
N ILE A 32 7.19 -6.90 6.80
CA ILE A 32 6.43 -5.65 6.90
C ILE A 32 7.14 -4.66 7.82
N SER A 33 7.58 -5.10 9.00
CA SER A 33 8.31 -4.24 9.95
C SER A 33 9.57 -3.66 9.35
N LYS A 34 10.36 -4.47 8.61
CA LYS A 34 11.54 -3.98 7.89
C LYS A 34 11.18 -2.97 6.79
N CYS A 35 10.07 -3.17 6.08
CA CYS A 35 9.61 -2.21 5.08
C CYS A 35 9.21 -0.88 5.73
N LYS A 36 8.47 -0.93 6.84
CA LYS A 36 8.06 0.27 7.60
C LYS A 36 9.26 1.03 8.13
N ASP A 37 10.22 0.33 8.74
CA ASP A 37 11.47 0.91 9.24
C ASP A 37 12.24 1.64 8.12
N TYR A 38 12.39 1.00 6.96
CA TYR A 38 13.01 1.65 5.80
C TYR A 38 12.28 2.94 5.38
N LEU A 39 10.94 2.88 5.27
CA LEU A 39 10.10 4.00 4.83
C LEU A 39 10.12 5.20 5.78
N LEU A 40 10.42 4.99 7.07
CA LEU A 40 10.57 6.08 8.04
C LEU A 40 11.84 6.90 7.81
N HIS A 41 12.85 6.33 7.16
CA HIS A 41 14.20 6.89 7.09
C HIS A 41 14.70 7.14 5.67
N ASN A 42 14.05 6.57 4.64
CA ASN A 42 14.58 6.56 3.28
C ASN A 42 13.52 6.92 2.24
N PRO A 43 13.91 7.58 1.14
CA PRO A 43 13.02 7.75 0.00
C PRO A 43 12.72 6.42 -0.69
N VAL A 44 11.51 6.28 -1.22
CA VAL A 44 11.14 5.10 -2.01
C VAL A 44 11.71 5.19 -3.42
N THR A 45 12.48 4.17 -3.79
CA THR A 45 13.01 4.00 -5.15
C THR A 45 12.34 2.83 -5.86
N THR A 46 12.38 2.83 -7.19
CA THR A 46 11.90 1.71 -8.01
C THR A 46 12.61 0.40 -7.66
N ASP A 47 13.92 0.44 -7.43
CA ASP A 47 14.71 -0.75 -7.08
C ASP A 47 14.34 -1.31 -5.72
N TRP A 48 14.15 -0.44 -4.72
CA TRP A 48 13.68 -0.87 -3.42
C TRP A 48 12.28 -1.49 -3.50
N MET A 49 11.38 -0.86 -4.27
CA MET A 49 10.04 -1.37 -4.50
C MET A 49 10.06 -2.75 -5.20
N LYS A 50 10.99 -2.97 -6.14
CA LYS A 50 11.18 -4.25 -6.82
C LYS A 50 11.65 -5.34 -5.86
N ARG A 51 12.64 -5.05 -5.01
CA ARG A 51 13.17 -6.00 -4.01
C ARG A 51 12.14 -6.41 -2.96
N ASN A 52 11.23 -5.49 -2.62
CA ASN A 52 10.17 -5.73 -1.62
C ASN A 52 8.80 -6.03 -2.25
N TRP A 53 8.76 -6.34 -3.55
CA TRP A 53 7.53 -6.47 -4.31
C TRP A 53 6.54 -7.48 -3.71
N SER A 54 7.03 -8.61 -3.19
CA SER A 54 6.19 -9.66 -2.58
C SER A 54 5.40 -9.19 -1.37
N ILE A 55 5.87 -8.14 -0.68
CA ILE A 55 5.19 -7.53 0.47
C ILE A 55 4.40 -6.29 0.03
N MET A 56 5.02 -5.43 -0.78
CA MET A 56 4.44 -4.14 -1.16
C MET A 56 3.25 -4.28 -2.12
N SER A 57 3.31 -5.22 -3.06
CA SER A 57 2.25 -5.43 -4.05
C SER A 57 0.91 -5.82 -3.42
N PRO A 58 0.82 -6.87 -2.57
CA PRO A 58 -0.45 -7.19 -1.91
C PRO A 58 -0.90 -6.08 -0.95
N ALA A 59 0.01 -5.46 -0.21
CA ALA A 59 -0.33 -4.39 0.73
C ALA A 59 -0.97 -3.17 0.04
N VAL A 60 -0.31 -2.63 -0.98
CA VAL A 60 -0.80 -1.46 -1.73
C VAL A 60 -2.06 -1.79 -2.50
N SER A 61 -2.14 -2.97 -3.12
CA SER A 61 -3.34 -3.39 -3.87
C SER A 61 -4.54 -3.58 -2.95
N GLY A 62 -4.34 -4.17 -1.77
CA GLY A 62 -5.38 -4.34 -0.76
C GLY A 62 -5.87 -2.99 -0.22
N TYR A 63 -4.93 -2.12 0.15
CA TYR A 63 -5.26 -0.79 0.67
C TYR A 63 -5.98 0.08 -0.36
N ARG A 64 -5.58 0.02 -1.64
CA ARG A 64 -6.26 0.76 -2.70
C ARG A 64 -7.71 0.29 -2.91
N LYS A 65 -8.00 -1.01 -2.75
CA LYS A 65 -9.38 -1.54 -2.77
C LYS A 65 -10.19 -1.03 -1.58
N TYR A 66 -9.59 -1.01 -0.39
CA TYR A 66 -10.20 -0.42 0.81
C TYR A 66 -10.57 1.05 0.56
N LEU A 67 -9.63 1.86 0.04
CA LEU A 67 -9.88 3.27 -0.29
C LEU A 67 -11.06 3.48 -1.26
N VAL A 68 -11.24 2.59 -2.26
CA VAL A 68 -12.41 2.68 -3.17
C VAL A 68 -13.72 2.57 -2.41
N GLY A 69 -13.80 1.64 -1.44
CA GLY A 69 -14.97 1.47 -0.59
C GLY A 69 -15.24 2.71 0.26
N GLU A 70 -14.21 3.23 0.93
CA GLU A 70 -14.31 4.42 1.78
C GLU A 70 -14.67 5.68 0.97
N ILE A 71 -14.11 5.83 -0.23
CA ILE A 71 -14.44 6.94 -1.14
C ILE A 71 -15.92 6.88 -1.53
N HIS A 72 -16.43 5.67 -1.81
CA HIS A 72 -17.84 5.50 -2.12
C HIS A 72 -18.73 5.85 -0.93
N HIS A 73 -18.36 5.40 0.28
CA HIS A 73 -19.08 5.72 1.51
C HIS A 73 -19.06 7.22 1.83
N ALA A 74 -17.90 7.88 1.73
CA ALA A 74 -17.74 9.31 1.99
C ALA A 74 -18.53 10.20 1.02
N ARG A 75 -18.68 9.77 -0.25
CA ARG A 75 -19.57 10.44 -1.21
C ARG A 75 -21.03 10.38 -0.78
N ASN A 76 -21.48 9.22 -0.31
CA ASN A 76 -22.87 9.01 0.10
C ASN A 76 -23.23 9.76 1.39
N THR A 77 -22.24 10.04 2.23
CA THR A 77 -22.40 10.80 3.49
C THR A 77 -22.05 12.29 3.36
N GLU A 78 -21.77 12.77 2.14
CA GLU A 78 -21.40 14.16 1.83
C GLU A 78 -20.21 14.72 2.64
N ASN A 79 -19.34 13.84 3.15
CA ASN A 79 -18.16 14.24 3.92
C ASN A 79 -17.01 14.62 2.98
N ASN A 80 -17.05 15.87 2.49
CA ASN A 80 -16.11 16.38 1.50
C ASN A 80 -14.65 16.42 1.99
N GLU A 81 -14.41 16.64 3.29
CA GLU A 81 -13.05 16.66 3.84
C GLU A 81 -12.43 15.26 3.82
N VAL A 82 -13.16 14.26 4.30
CA VAL A 82 -12.71 12.86 4.27
C VAL A 82 -12.54 12.38 2.83
N LEU A 83 -13.48 12.74 1.95
CA LEU A 83 -13.41 12.39 0.53
C LEU A 83 -12.14 12.92 -0.15
N ALA A 84 -11.74 14.16 0.15
CA ALA A 84 -10.52 14.75 -0.40
C ALA A 84 -9.26 13.99 0.06
N LYS A 85 -9.18 13.64 1.35
CA LYS A 85 -8.06 12.88 1.92
C LYS A 85 -7.95 11.49 1.28
N LEU A 86 -9.06 10.76 1.21
CA LEU A 86 -9.09 9.42 0.63
C LEU A 86 -8.71 9.42 -0.86
N ARG A 87 -9.15 10.42 -1.63
CA ARG A 87 -8.75 10.60 -3.03
C ARG A 87 -7.25 10.88 -3.16
N ALA A 88 -6.71 11.77 -2.33
CA ALA A 88 -5.29 12.07 -2.34
C ALA A 88 -4.44 10.81 -2.07
N GLU A 89 -4.83 9.98 -1.10
CA GLU A 89 -4.18 8.69 -0.84
C GLU A 89 -4.27 7.74 -2.04
N TYR A 90 -5.47 7.63 -2.63
CA TYR A 90 -5.69 6.78 -3.79
C TYR A 90 -4.80 7.19 -4.97
N ASP A 91 -4.66 8.49 -5.22
CA ASP A 91 -3.85 9.05 -6.30
C ASP A 91 -2.35 8.86 -6.03
N ILE A 92 -1.90 9.01 -4.78
CA ILE A 92 -0.52 8.70 -4.36
C ILE A 92 -0.16 7.23 -4.66
N LEU A 93 -1.12 6.31 -4.57
CA LEU A 93 -0.88 4.89 -4.84
C LEU A 93 -0.90 4.52 -6.33
N ALA A 94 -1.36 5.42 -7.20
CA ALA A 94 -1.45 5.19 -8.65
C ALA A 94 -0.12 4.72 -9.29
N PRO A 95 1.00 5.44 -9.13
CA PRO A 95 2.26 5.06 -9.76
C PRO A 95 2.78 3.68 -9.30
N TYR A 96 2.54 3.29 -8.05
CA TYR A 96 2.99 2.00 -7.53
C TYR A 96 2.21 0.83 -8.13
N ILE A 97 0.90 0.97 -8.31
CA ILE A 97 0.09 -0.05 -9.00
C ILE A 97 0.56 -0.25 -10.44
N ASP A 98 0.85 0.84 -11.16
CA ASP A 98 1.35 0.72 -12.53
C ASP A 98 2.76 0.16 -12.58
N LEU A 99 3.57 0.43 -11.56
CA LEU A 99 4.88 -0.18 -11.41
C LEU A 99 4.79 -1.70 -11.19
N PHE A 100 3.92 -2.17 -10.30
CA PHE A 100 3.73 -3.60 -10.03
C PHE A 100 3.25 -4.39 -11.24
N LYS A 101 2.41 -3.79 -12.10
CA LYS A 101 1.98 -4.43 -13.37
C LYS A 101 3.15 -4.66 -14.33
N LYS A 102 4.20 -3.84 -14.24
CA LYS A 102 5.39 -3.94 -15.10
C LYS A 102 6.45 -4.90 -14.55
N PHE A 103 6.49 -5.13 -13.23
CA PHE A 103 7.49 -5.99 -12.59
C PHE A 103 7.60 -7.42 -13.12
N PRO A 104 6.50 -8.14 -13.44
CA PRO A 104 6.60 -9.43 -14.10
C PRO A 104 7.41 -9.41 -15.41
N ASN A 105 7.43 -8.27 -16.11
CA ASN A 105 8.15 -8.11 -17.38
C ASN A 105 9.63 -7.71 -17.19
N PHE A 106 10.09 -7.44 -15.96
CA PHE A 106 11.48 -7.09 -15.63
C PHE A 106 12.26 -8.23 -14.97
N ILE A 107 11.66 -9.42 -14.86
CA ILE A 107 12.26 -10.64 -14.30
C ILE A 107 12.48 -11.70 -15.41
N GLN A 108 12.08 -11.39 -16.64
CA GLN A 108 12.50 -12.09 -17.86
C GLN A 108 13.86 -11.60 -18.34
#